data_AF-A0A2A4VVR5-F1
#
_entry.id   AF-A0A2A4VVR5-F1
#
_cell.length_a   1.000
_cell.length_b   1.000
_cell.length_c   1.000
_cell.angle_alpha   90.00
_cell.angle_beta   90.00
_cell.angle_gamma   90.00
#
_symmetry.space_group_name_H-M   'P 1'
#
loop_
_entity.id
_entity.type
_entity.pdbx_description
1 polymer ?
#
loop_
_entity_poly.entity_id
_entity_poly.type
_entity_poly.pdbx_seq_one_letter_code
_entity_poly.pdbx_strand_id
1 'polypeptide(L)'
;MSDSSQERSGEMLFTLMSVVIDIISKDKSVTDEQAEELAIAVCEEMIDRYSGLQFYFPKGRSFMSIIMHSRIFQQFNGTNVNELAKQHNVSVQHIYRVVKSQYEAKRNENSLPQIDMLGFDPDVN
;
A
#
# COMPACT_ATOMS: atom_id res chain seq x y z
N MET A 1 -31.30 -12.52 -0.93
CA MET A 1 -30.29 -12.53 -2.02
C MET A 1 -29.04 -11.74 -1.60
N SER A 2 -28.56 -11.93 -0.36
CA SER A 2 -27.42 -11.19 0.22
C SER A 2 -26.21 -12.08 0.60
N ASP A 3 -26.30 -13.40 0.40
CA ASP A 3 -25.27 -14.35 0.88
C ASP A 3 -24.03 -14.45 -0.01
N SER A 4 -24.17 -14.36 -1.34
CA SER A 4 -23.07 -14.71 -2.25
C SER A 4 -21.86 -13.76 -2.23
N SER A 5 -22.02 -12.53 -1.75
CA SER A 5 -20.92 -11.58 -1.65
C SER A 5 -20.13 -11.73 -0.35
N GLN A 6 -20.80 -12.07 0.76
CA GLN A 6 -20.14 -12.27 2.05
C GLN A 6 -19.38 -13.60 2.07
N GLU A 7 -19.94 -14.65 1.46
CA GLU A 7 -19.26 -15.93 1.27
C GLU A 7 -17.97 -15.78 0.44
N ARG A 8 -18.02 -15.05 -0.69
CA ARG A 8 -16.83 -14.77 -1.51
C ARG A 8 -15.77 -13.96 -0.79
N SER A 9 -16.17 -13.02 0.08
CA SER A 9 -15.23 -12.25 0.90
C SER A 9 -14.55 -13.12 1.95
N GLY A 10 -15.27 -14.06 2.57
CA GLY A 10 -14.71 -15.05 3.49
C GLY A 10 -13.73 -16.01 2.81
N GLU A 11 -14.08 -16.53 1.63
CA GLU A 11 -13.19 -17.37 0.82
C GLU A 11 -11.91 -16.64 0.41
N MET A 12 -12.00 -15.34 0.11
CA MET A 12 -10.83 -14.52 -0.22
C MET A 12 -9.89 -14.34 0.97
N LEU A 13 -10.42 -14.18 2.19
CA LEU A 13 -9.57 -14.06 3.38
C LEU A 13 -8.87 -15.38 3.70
N PHE A 14 -9.57 -16.51 3.57
CA PHE A 14 -8.95 -17.83 3.68
C PHE A 14 -7.86 -18.03 2.62
N THR A 15 -8.14 -17.64 1.37
CA THR A 15 -7.16 -17.69 0.28
C THR A 15 -5.94 -16.82 0.60
N LEU A 16 -6.13 -15.62 1.15
CA LEU A 16 -5.04 -14.76 1.59
C LEU A 16 -4.21 -15.43 2.68
N MET A 17 -4.85 -16.04 3.68
CA MET A 17 -4.17 -16.77 4.75
C MET A 17 -3.28 -17.87 4.19
N SER A 18 -3.81 -18.72 3.29
CA SER A 18 -3.02 -19.78 2.65
C SER A 18 -1.85 -19.24 1.85
N VAL A 19 -2.03 -18.15 1.10
CA VAL A 19 -0.94 -17.51 0.34
C VAL A 19 0.15 -16.98 1.27
N VAL A 20 -0.23 -16.40 2.41
CA VAL A 20 0.72 -15.88 3.40
C VAL A 20 1.53 -17.02 4.02
N ILE A 21 0.89 -18.13 4.41
CA ILE A 21 1.56 -19.34 4.91
C ILE A 21 2.55 -19.85 3.86
N ASP A 22 2.13 -20.04 2.61
CA ASP A 22 2.98 -20.54 1.52
C ASP A 22 4.20 -19.65 1.26
N ILE A 23 4.10 -18.34 1.51
CA ILE A 23 5.21 -17.40 1.37
C ILE A 23 6.17 -17.52 2.56
N ILE A 24 5.63 -17.57 3.78
CA ILE A 24 6.44 -17.61 5.01
C ILE A 24 7.15 -18.95 5.14
N SER A 25 6.47 -20.07 4.89
CA SER A 25 7.05 -21.43 4.97
C SER A 25 8.18 -21.69 3.97
N LYS A 26 8.41 -20.80 2.99
CA LYS A 26 9.61 -20.86 2.14
C LYS A 26 10.88 -20.48 2.88
N ASP A 27 10.76 -19.74 3.98
CA ASP A 27 11.87 -19.47 4.88
C ASP A 27 12.10 -20.67 5.80
N LYS A 28 13.23 -21.37 5.61
CA LYS A 28 13.59 -22.56 6.39
C LYS A 28 13.83 -22.28 7.88
N SER A 29 13.91 -21.01 8.29
CA SER A 29 14.07 -20.62 9.69
C SER A 29 12.74 -20.55 10.45
N VAL A 30 11.61 -20.63 9.75
CA VAL A 30 10.26 -20.54 10.32
C VAL A 30 9.61 -21.92 10.31
N THR A 31 8.96 -22.29 11.42
CA THR A 31 8.17 -23.54 11.48
C THR A 31 6.79 -23.36 10.86
N ASP A 32 6.14 -24.45 10.47
CA ASP A 32 4.77 -24.40 9.94
C ASP A 32 3.79 -23.76 10.93
N GLU A 33 3.93 -24.07 12.22
CA GLU A 33 3.13 -23.48 13.30
C GLU A 33 3.33 -21.95 13.39
N GLN A 34 4.58 -21.47 13.30
CA GLN A 34 4.87 -20.04 13.29
C GLN A 34 4.33 -19.34 12.03
N ALA A 35 4.35 -20.01 10.88
CA ALA A 35 3.78 -19.49 9.65
C ALA A 35 2.26 -19.35 9.74
N GLU A 36 1.58 -20.35 10.32
CA GLU A 36 0.14 -20.31 10.59
C GLU A 36 -0.24 -19.20 11.57
N GLU A 37 0.44 -19.09 12.71
CA GLU A 37 0.19 -18.04 13.71
C GLU A 37 0.34 -16.63 13.09
N LEU A 38 1.40 -16.42 12.31
CA LEU A 38 1.63 -15.13 11.67
C LEU A 38 0.57 -14.84 10.58
N ALA A 39 0.13 -15.85 9.83
CA ALA A 39 -0.92 -15.70 8.84
C ALA A 39 -2.29 -15.37 9.47
N ILE A 40 -2.61 -15.97 10.61
CA ILE A 40 -3.81 -15.65 11.39
C ILE A 40 -3.75 -14.20 11.85
N ALA A 41 -2.64 -13.75 12.44
CA ALA A 41 -2.48 -12.37 12.89
C ALA A 41 -2.66 -11.35 11.74
N VAL A 42 -2.13 -11.65 10.55
CA VAL A 42 -2.35 -10.82 9.35
C VAL A 42 -3.83 -10.74 8.98
N CYS A 43 -4.56 -11.87 9.04
CA CYS A 43 -5.98 -11.91 8.73
C CYS A 43 -6.83 -11.16 9.76
N GLU A 44 -6.50 -11.26 11.04
CA GLU A 44 -7.16 -10.49 12.11
C GLU A 44 -7.00 -8.99 11.90
N GLU A 45 -5.79 -8.51 11.60
CA GLU A 45 -5.54 -7.09 11.28
C GLU A 45 -6.30 -6.63 10.03
N MET A 46 -6.44 -7.49 9.02
CA MET A 46 -7.23 -7.18 7.83
C MET A 46 -8.71 -7.06 8.15
N ILE A 47 -9.26 -7.96 8.99
CA ILE A 47 -10.64 -7.88 9.44
C ILE A 47 -10.85 -6.60 10.24
N ASP A 48 -10.01 -6.32 11.24
CA ASP A 48 -10.20 -5.18 12.14
C ASP A 48 -10.17 -3.84 11.38
N ARG A 49 -9.21 -3.67 10.47
CA ARG A 49 -9.03 -2.41 9.74
C ARG A 49 -9.99 -2.21 8.57
N TYR A 50 -10.43 -3.31 7.95
CA TYR A 50 -11.12 -3.23 6.66
C TYR A 50 -12.46 -3.98 6.61
N SER A 51 -13.01 -4.39 7.75
CA SER A 51 -14.35 -4.97 7.83
C SER A 51 -15.40 -4.03 7.20
N GLY A 52 -16.32 -4.62 6.42
CA GLY A 52 -17.38 -3.88 5.73
C GLY A 52 -16.96 -3.18 4.42
N LEU A 53 -15.67 -3.18 4.06
CA LEU A 53 -15.19 -2.64 2.78
C LEU A 53 -15.24 -3.70 1.68
N GLN A 54 -15.65 -3.27 0.47
CA GLN A 54 -15.52 -4.10 -0.73
C GLN A 54 -14.15 -3.88 -1.37
N PHE A 55 -13.32 -4.92 -1.35
CA PHE A 55 -12.00 -4.90 -1.97
C PHE A 55 -12.08 -5.11 -3.48
N TYR A 56 -11.33 -4.29 -4.23
CA TYR A 56 -11.10 -4.46 -5.66
C TYR A 56 -9.61 -4.73 -5.90
N PHE A 57 -9.31 -5.79 -6.65
CA PHE A 57 -7.93 -6.09 -7.06
C PHE A 57 -7.62 -5.37 -8.37
N PRO A 58 -6.67 -4.42 -8.38
CA PRO A 58 -6.36 -3.66 -9.58
C PRO A 58 -5.57 -4.53 -10.57
N LYS A 59 -5.88 -4.43 -11.86
CA LYS A 59 -5.25 -5.25 -12.90
C LYS A 59 -3.81 -4.80 -13.20
N GLY A 60 -2.86 -5.73 -13.18
CA GLY A 60 -1.56 -5.62 -13.83
C GLY A 60 -0.61 -4.56 -13.21
N ARG A 61 -0.01 -3.72 -14.07
CA ARG A 61 1.05 -2.74 -13.71
C ARG A 61 0.62 -1.69 -12.67
N SER A 62 -0.68 -1.53 -12.45
CA SER A 62 -1.24 -0.58 -11.48
C SER A 62 -0.78 -0.89 -10.05
N PHE A 63 -0.80 -2.16 -9.62
CA PHE A 63 -0.36 -2.55 -8.28
C PHE A 63 1.14 -2.30 -8.05
N MET A 64 1.98 -2.68 -9.01
CA MET A 64 3.42 -2.42 -8.95
C MET A 64 3.74 -0.91 -8.96
N SER A 65 2.96 -0.13 -9.70
CA SER A 65 3.05 1.33 -9.66
C SER A 65 2.68 1.87 -8.28
N ILE A 66 1.62 1.36 -7.65
CA ILE A 66 1.21 1.76 -6.29
C ILE A 66 2.32 1.43 -5.27
N ILE A 67 2.89 0.23 -5.32
CA ILE A 67 4.02 -0.16 -4.45
C ILE A 67 5.21 0.79 -4.66
N MET A 68 5.58 1.05 -5.91
CA MET A 68 6.69 1.93 -6.25
C MET A 68 6.44 3.36 -5.75
N HIS A 69 5.23 3.89 -5.92
CA HIS A 69 4.84 5.21 -5.43
C HIS A 69 4.89 5.29 -3.89
N SER A 70 4.40 4.28 -3.19
CA SER A 70 4.49 4.18 -1.73
C SER A 70 5.95 4.18 -1.26
N ARG A 71 6.81 3.38 -1.90
CA ARG A 71 8.24 3.32 -1.60
C ARG A 71 8.99 4.63 -1.87
N ILE A 72 8.67 5.33 -2.96
CA ILE A 72 9.22 6.67 -3.24
C ILE A 72 8.84 7.63 -2.12
N PHE A 73 7.56 7.64 -1.74
CA PHE A 73 7.06 8.57 -0.73
C PHE A 73 7.65 8.30 0.67
N GLN A 74 7.84 7.04 1.05
CA GLN A 74 8.49 6.67 2.32
C GLN A 74 9.96 7.11 2.39
N GLN A 75 10.67 7.12 1.27
CA GLN A 75 12.09 7.52 1.20
C GLN A 75 12.28 9.03 0.93
N PHE A 76 11.21 9.75 0.62
CA PHE A 76 11.28 11.17 0.31
C PHE A 76 11.55 12.01 1.56
N ASN A 77 12.59 12.84 1.51
CA ASN A 77 13.02 13.68 2.65
C ASN A 77 12.93 15.19 2.37
N GLY A 78 12.28 15.59 1.26
CA GLY A 78 12.16 16.99 0.87
C GLY A 78 13.20 17.47 -0.15
N THR A 79 14.41 16.91 -0.13
CA THR A 79 15.54 17.40 -0.94
C THR A 79 16.17 16.34 -1.86
N ASN A 80 15.88 15.05 -1.65
CA ASN A 80 16.45 13.94 -2.39
C ASN A 80 15.75 13.56 -3.72
N VAL A 81 15.02 14.50 -4.35
CA VAL A 81 14.23 14.23 -5.56
C VAL A 81 15.08 13.66 -6.71
N ASN A 82 16.27 14.22 -6.94
CA ASN A 82 17.18 13.77 -7.99
C ASN A 82 17.75 12.36 -7.74
N GLU A 83 17.99 12.02 -6.48
CA GLU A 83 18.49 10.70 -6.10
C GLU A 83 17.41 9.64 -6.30
N LEU A 84 16.18 9.92 -5.85
CA LEU A 84 15.03 9.04 -6.02
C LEU A 84 14.71 8.81 -7.51
N ALA A 85 14.78 9.86 -8.33
CA ALA A 85 14.57 9.75 -9.77
C ALA A 85 15.55 8.75 -10.42
N LYS A 86 16.83 8.80 -10.03
CA LYS A 86 17.85 7.85 -10.50
C LYS A 86 17.62 6.44 -9.99
N GLN A 87 17.37 6.28 -8.68
CA GLN A 87 17.16 4.97 -8.05
C GLN A 87 15.96 4.22 -8.65
N HIS A 88 14.89 4.94 -8.97
CA HIS A 88 13.67 4.36 -9.51
C HIS A 88 13.60 4.39 -11.05
N ASN A 89 14.62 4.91 -11.73
CA ASN A 89 14.67 5.08 -13.19
C ASN A 89 13.43 5.80 -13.75
N VAL A 90 13.08 6.94 -13.14
CA VAL A 90 11.95 7.79 -13.53
C VAL A 90 12.39 9.25 -13.64
N SER A 91 11.58 10.10 -14.25
CA SER A 91 11.87 11.52 -14.31
C SER A 91 11.70 12.20 -12.94
N VAL A 92 12.42 13.29 -12.72
CA VAL A 92 12.24 14.17 -11.54
C VAL A 92 10.78 14.62 -11.40
N GLN A 93 10.15 14.97 -12.52
CA GLN A 93 8.73 15.33 -12.59
C GLN A 93 7.81 14.19 -12.11
N HIS A 94 8.18 12.93 -12.35
CA HIS A 94 7.41 11.79 -11.85
C HIS A 94 7.47 11.70 -10.33
N ILE A 95 8.64 11.96 -9.71
CA ILE A 95 8.78 11.97 -8.25
C ILE A 95 7.87 13.05 -7.64
N TYR A 96 7.85 14.26 -8.20
CA TYR A 96 6.97 15.33 -7.72
C TYR A 96 5.48 14.95 -7.80
N ARG A 97 5.03 14.35 -8.92
CA ARG A 97 3.65 13.88 -9.05
C ARG A 97 3.28 12.82 -7.99
N VAL A 98 4.18 11.87 -7.74
CA VAL A 98 3.97 10.83 -6.74
C VAL A 98 3.85 11.43 -5.34
N VAL A 99 4.78 12.32 -4.98
CA VAL A 99 4.80 12.98 -3.67
C VAL A 99 3.53 13.82 -3.47
N LYS A 100 3.16 14.63 -4.48
CA LYS A 100 1.93 15.43 -4.46
C LYS A 100 0.68 14.57 -4.25
N SER A 101 0.52 13.51 -5.04
CA SER A 101 -0.63 12.60 -4.94
C SER A 101 -0.75 11.94 -3.57
N GLN A 102 0.37 11.57 -2.94
CA GLN A 102 0.38 10.96 -1.61
C GLN A 102 0.05 11.96 -0.49
N TYR A 103 0.50 13.22 -0.61
CA TYR A 103 0.07 14.28 0.32
C TYR A 103 -1.41 14.61 0.19
N GLU A 104 -1.96 14.63 -1.03
CA GLU A 104 -3.39 14.81 -1.26
C GLU A 104 -4.21 13.66 -0.65
N ALA A 105 -3.76 12.41 -0.83
CA ALA A 105 -4.41 11.24 -0.23
C ALA A 105 -4.41 11.32 1.31
N LYS A 106 -3.26 11.63 1.94
CA LYS A 106 -3.16 11.81 3.39
C LYS A 106 -3.99 12.97 3.91
N ARG A 107 -4.13 14.05 3.14
CA ARG A 107 -4.97 15.20 3.50
C ARG A 107 -6.46 14.84 3.50
N ASN A 108 -6.89 14.02 2.54
CA ASN A 108 -8.27 13.54 2.47
C ASN A 108 -8.58 12.56 3.61
N GLU A 109 -7.60 11.78 4.06
CA GLU A 109 -7.67 10.93 5.25
C GLU A 109 -7.71 11.76 6.55
N ASN A 110 -6.91 12.83 6.65
CA ASN A 110 -6.77 13.68 7.83
C ASN A 110 -7.60 14.98 7.76
N SER A 111 -8.93 14.94 7.63
CA SER A 111 -9.78 16.14 7.69
C SER A 111 -9.89 16.82 9.08
N LEU A 112 -8.77 16.99 9.82
CA LEU A 112 -8.55 18.00 10.86
C LEU A 112 -7.32 18.87 10.49
N PRO A 113 -7.30 20.17 10.83
CA PRO A 113 -6.76 21.21 9.95
C PRO A 113 -5.23 21.43 9.92
N GLN A 114 -4.76 21.64 8.68
CA GLN A 114 -3.70 22.51 8.13
C GLN A 114 -2.30 22.57 8.76
N ILE A 115 -1.31 22.17 7.95
CA ILE A 115 -0.06 22.95 7.82
C ILE A 115 -0.01 23.50 6.39
N ASP A 116 0.16 24.81 6.32
CA ASP A 116 0.34 25.63 5.13
C ASP A 116 1.62 25.19 4.38
N MET A 117 1.50 24.54 3.23
CA MET A 117 2.62 24.32 2.31
C MET A 117 2.88 25.58 1.50
N LEU A 118 3.25 26.66 2.19
CA LEU A 118 3.83 27.85 1.60
C LEU A 118 5.08 27.45 0.79
N GLY A 119 4.96 27.47 -0.53
CA GLY A 119 6.08 27.79 -1.41
C GLY A 119 6.43 26.84 -2.57
N PHE A 120 5.72 25.74 -2.81
CA PHE A 120 6.01 24.89 -3.97
C PHE A 120 4.95 25.04 -5.07
N ASP A 121 5.26 25.89 -6.05
CA ASP A 121 4.51 25.98 -7.31
C ASP A 121 5.15 25.05 -8.35
N PRO A 122 4.50 23.91 -8.70
CA PRO A 122 5.04 22.95 -9.66
C PRO A 122 5.11 23.49 -11.10
N ASP A 123 4.58 24.69 -11.37
CA ASP A 123 4.60 25.34 -12.69
C ASP A 123 5.69 26.43 -12.81
N VAL A 124 6.61 26.55 -11.84
CA VAL A 124 7.78 27.44 -11.95
C VAL A 124 8.95 26.68 -12.58
N ASN A 125 9.00 26.75 -13.92
CA ASN A 125 10.05 26.36 -14.89
C ASN A 125 11.15 25.38 -14.45
#